data_AF-A0A427L175-F1
#
_entry.id   AF-A0A427L175-F1
#
_cell.length_a   1.000
_cell.length_b   1.000
_cell.length_c   1.000
_cell.angle_alpha   90.00
_cell.angle_beta   90.00
_cell.angle_gamma   90.00
#
_symmetry.space_group_name_H-M   'P 1'
#
loop_
_entity.id
_entity.type
_entity.pdbx_description
1 polymer ?
#
loop_
_entity_poly.entity_id
_entity_poly.type
_entity_poly.pdbx_seq_one_letter_code
_entity_poly.pdbx_strand_id
1 'polypeptide(L)' 'MRNVSAGVRCGDMIALLNDALSEGAIRRGVEVDQVAFELIAHWASANVAALMDDQKQFRRARLASSRLVQAVRSE' A
#
# COMPACT_ATOMS: atom_id res chain seq x y z
N MET A 1 -12.78 -9.45 25.00
CA MET A 1 -11.54 -9.65 24.20
C MET A 1 -11.78 -9.09 22.81
N ARG A 2 -11.13 -7.99 22.44
CA ARG A 2 -11.18 -7.46 21.07
C ARG A 2 -10.19 -8.25 20.23
N ASN A 3 -10.73 -8.96 19.23
CA ASN A 3 -9.96 -9.75 18.29
C ASN A 3 -9.27 -8.78 17.33
N VAL A 4 -7.98 -8.51 17.55
CA VAL A 4 -7.17 -7.64 16.68
C VAL A 4 -6.55 -8.53 15.61
N SER A 5 -7.35 -8.99 14.66
CA SER A 5 -6.85 -9.31 13.33
C SER A 5 -6.85 -8.01 12.52
N ALA A 6 -5.84 -7.16 12.75
CA ALA A 6 -5.64 -5.91 12.01
C ALA A 6 -5.12 -6.20 10.59
N GLY A 7 -5.84 -7.04 9.85
CA GLY A 7 -5.73 -7.09 8.40
C GLY A 7 -6.58 -5.95 7.87
N VAL A 8 -5.96 -4.91 7.34
CA VAL A 8 -6.67 -3.87 6.57
C VAL A 8 -7.37 -4.60 5.43
N ARG A 9 -8.71 -4.58 5.40
CA ARG A 9 -9.44 -5.15 4.28
C ARG A 9 -9.25 -4.22 3.09
N CYS A 10 -9.23 -4.74 1.87
CA CYS A 10 -9.02 -3.93 0.65
C CYS A 10 -9.96 -2.71 0.61
N GLY A 11 -11.23 -2.87 1.01
CA GLY A 11 -12.19 -1.78 1.10
C GLY A 11 -11.83 -0.69 2.12
N ASP A 12 -11.20 -1.06 3.24
CA ASP A 12 -10.75 -0.08 4.25
C ASP A 12 -9.56 0.75 3.72
N MET A 13 -8.69 0.15 2.89
CA MET A 13 -7.57 0.87 2.25
C MET A 13 -8.05 1.86 1.19
N ILE A 14 -9.01 1.46 0.36
CA ILE A 14 -9.61 2.33 -0.66
C ILE A 14 -10.30 3.53 -0.01
N ALA A 15 -11.04 3.32 1.09
CA ALA A 15 -11.66 4.41 1.83
C ALA A 15 -10.62 5.44 2.32
N LEU A 16 -9.54 4.97 2.96
CA LEU A 16 -8.46 5.85 3.44
C LEU A 16 -7.76 6.62 2.32
N LEU A 17 -7.54 5.99 1.16
CA LEU A 17 -6.94 6.65 0.01
C LEU A 17 -7.88 7.71 -0.61
N ASN A 18 -9.19 7.45 -0.62
CA ASN A 18 -10.19 8.44 -1.07
C ASN A 18 -10.28 9.63 -0.10
N ASP A 19 -10.18 9.39 1.21
CA ASP A 19 -10.12 10.45 2.20
C ASP A 19 -8.86 11.31 1.98
N ALA A 20 -7.71 10.68 1.84
CA ALA A 20 -6.44 11.37 1.57
C ALA A 20 -6.44 12.15 0.23
N LEU A 21 -7.13 11.64 -0.80
CA LEU A 21 -7.35 12.35 -2.06
C LEU A 21 -8.25 13.58 -1.85
N SER A 22 -9.33 13.42 -1.08
CA SER A 22 -10.29 14.50 -0.79
C SER A 22 -9.68 15.61 0.05
N GLU A 23 -8.78 15.27 0.98
CA GLU A 23 -7.99 16.20 1.78
C GLU A 23 -6.82 16.84 1.02
N GLY A 24 -6.56 16.37 -0.21
CA GLY A 24 -5.48 16.87 -1.06
C GLY A 24 -4.08 16.39 -0.66
N ALA A 25 -3.96 15.39 0.21
CA ALA A 25 -2.68 14.74 0.56
C ALA A 25 -2.16 13.83 -0.57
N ILE A 26 -3.06 13.38 -1.44
CA ILE A 26 -2.76 12.65 -2.68
C ILE A 26 -3.03 13.58 -3.87
N ARG A 27 -2.17 13.51 -4.89
CA ARG A 27 -2.31 14.28 -6.13
C ARG A 27 -3.65 13.98 -6.80
N ARG A 28 -4.31 15.02 -7.32
CA ARG A 28 -5.53 14.86 -8.14
C ARG A 28 -5.28 14.03 -9.39
N GLY A 29 -6.28 13.24 -9.80
CA GLY A 29 -6.19 12.37 -10.98
C GLY A 29 -5.46 11.04 -10.74
N VAL A 30 -5.14 10.72 -9.48
CA VAL A 30 -4.65 9.39 -9.10
C VAL A 30 -5.82 8.40 -9.08
N GLU A 31 -5.64 7.26 -9.77
CA GLU A 31 -6.57 6.13 -9.73
C GLU A 31 -6.42 5.38 -8.40
N VAL A 32 -7.30 5.69 -7.43
CA VAL A 32 -7.22 5.17 -6.06
C VAL A 32 -7.23 3.64 -6.00
N ASP A 33 -8.10 3.00 -6.79
CA ASP A 33 -8.22 1.54 -6.80
C ASP A 33 -6.93 0.87 -7.29
N GLN A 34 -6.26 1.45 -8.28
CA GLN A 34 -4.97 0.97 -8.77
C GLN A 34 -3.89 1.13 -7.68
N VAL A 35 -3.87 2.26 -6.97
CA VAL A 35 -2.92 2.47 -5.88
C VAL A 35 -3.12 1.47 -4.75
N ALA A 36 -4.37 1.22 -4.36
CA ALA A 36 -4.70 0.21 -3.34
C ALA A 36 -4.23 -1.19 -3.77
N PHE A 37 -4.51 -1.57 -5.02
CA PHE A 37 -4.10 -2.85 -5.59
C PHE A 37 -2.57 -3.03 -5.53
N GLU A 38 -1.81 -2.05 -6.00
CA GLU A 38 -0.34 -2.13 -6.03
C GLU A 38 0.27 -2.16 -4.62
N LEU A 39 -0.27 -1.38 -3.68
CA LEU A 39 0.18 -1.42 -2.28
C LEU A 39 0.00 -2.80 -1.66
N ILE A 40 -1.16 -3.44 -1.90
CA ILE A 40 -1.45 -4.79 -1.43
C ILE A 40 -0.52 -5.80 -2.11
N ALA A 41 -0.31 -5.69 -3.42
CA ALA A 41 0.57 -6.57 -4.17
C ALA A 41 2.02 -6.51 -3.66
N HIS A 42 2.55 -5.31 -3.41
CA HIS A 42 3.88 -5.13 -2.83
C HIS A 42 3.97 -5.67 -1.39
N TRP A 43 2.93 -5.47 -0.56
CA TRP A 43 2.90 -6.03 0.79
C TRP A 43 2.89 -7.56 0.77
N ALA A 44 2.05 -8.18 -0.06
CA ALA A 44 1.99 -9.62 -0.23
C ALA A 44 3.33 -10.18 -0.73
N SER A 45 3.94 -9.54 -1.73
CA SER A 45 5.25 -9.92 -2.26
C SER A 45 6.35 -9.86 -1.19
N ALA A 46 6.36 -8.81 -0.36
CA ALA A 46 7.29 -8.71 0.76
C ALA A 46 7.08 -9.83 1.79
N ASN A 47 5.83 -10.15 2.14
CA ASN A 47 5.54 -11.22 3.09
C ASN A 47 5.99 -12.59 2.57
N VAL A 48 5.72 -12.92 1.30
CA VAL A 48 6.20 -14.16 0.69
C VAL A 48 7.72 -14.22 0.69
N ALA A 49 8.39 -13.13 0.29
CA ALA A 49 9.85 -13.07 0.28
C ALA A 49 10.44 -13.26 1.69
N ALA A 50 9.84 -12.67 2.72
CA ALA A 50 10.25 -12.86 4.11
C ALA A 50 10.10 -14.32 4.57
N LEU A 51 9.01 -15.00 4.19
CA LEU A 51 8.80 -16.41 4.51
C LEU A 51 9.82 -17.33 3.82
N MET A 52 10.32 -16.93 2.66
CA MET A 52 11.35 -17.67 1.91
C MET A 52 12.79 -17.27 2.28
N ASP A 53 12.96 -16.37 3.26
CA ASP A 53 14.23 -15.71 3.59
C ASP A 53 14.94 -15.04 2.38
N ASP A 54 14.17 -14.65 1.36
CA ASP A 54 14.67 -13.87 0.23
C ASP A 54 14.73 -12.38 0.59
N GLN A 55 15.81 -12.02 1.27
CA GLN A 55 16.08 -10.65 1.70
C GLN A 55 16.17 -9.66 0.53
N LYS A 56 16.56 -10.10 -0.67
CA LYS A 56 16.68 -9.24 -1.85
C LYS A 56 15.29 -8.86 -2.36
N GLN A 57 14.39 -9.83 -2.51
CA GLN A 57 13.03 -9.55 -2.96
C GLN A 57 12.21 -8.82 -1.92
N PHE A 58 12.40 -9.12 -0.63
CA PHE A 58 11.79 -8.35 0.45
C PHE A 58 12.09 -6.85 0.33
N ARG A 59 13.37 -6.49 0.19
CA ARG A 59 13.79 -5.09 0.05
C ARG A 59 13.25 -4.45 -1.22
N ARG A 60 13.21 -5.20 -2.34
CA ARG A 60 12.67 -4.70 -3.61
C ARG A 60 11.18 -4.37 -3.51
N ALA A 61 10.38 -5.27 -2.95
CA ALA A 61 8.95 -5.05 -2.77
C ALA A 61 8.67 -3.83 -1.87
N ARG A 62 9.40 -3.70 -0.76
CA ARG A 62 9.30 -2.51 0.11
C ARG A 62 9.69 -1.22 -0.61
N LEU A 63 10.79 -1.22 -1.37
CA LEU A 63 11.23 -0.03 -2.10
C LEU A 63 10.24 0.38 -3.19
N ALA A 64 9.63 -0.59 -3.89
CA ALA A 64 8.59 -0.33 -4.88
C ALA A 64 7.36 0.31 -4.24
N SER A 65 6.89 -0.23 -3.11
CA SER A 65 5.82 0.37 -2.32
C SER A 65 6.13 1.81 -1.89
N SER A 66 7.34 2.07 -1.36
CA SER A 66 7.74 3.43 -0.99
C SER A 66 7.76 4.40 -2.17
N ARG A 67 8.22 3.94 -3.35
CA ARG A 67 8.24 4.76 -4.57
C ARG A 67 6.83 5.10 -5.04
N LEU A 68 5.91 4.14 -5.01
CA LEU A 68 4.50 4.38 -5.31
C LEU A 68 3.92 5.45 -4.37
N VAL A 69 4.15 5.33 -3.06
CA VAL A 69 3.70 6.32 -2.08
C VAL A 69 4.24 7.71 -2.42
N GLN A 70 5.54 7.85 -2.72
CA GLN A 70 6.09 9.16 -3.10
C GLN A 70 5.52 9.68 -4.41
N ALA A 71 5.23 8.81 -5.38
CA ALA A 71 4.72 9.22 -6.69
C ALA A 71 3.29 9.79 -6.63
N VAL A 72 2.48 9.33 -5.66
CA VAL A 72 1.06 9.73 -5.53
C VAL A 72 0.85 10.88 -4.55
N ARG A 73 1.84 11.22 -3.71
CA ARG A 73 1.73 12.36 -2.79
C ARG A 73 1.56 13.67 -3.55
N SER A 74 0.76 14.56 -2.97
CA SER A 74 0.70 15.96 -3.40
C SER A 74 2.05 16.64 -3.15
N GLU A 75 2.38 17.63 -3.98
CA GLU A 75 3.53 18.53 -3.75
C GLU A 75 3.31 19.43 -2.54
#